data_AF-A0AAV5HUJ6-F1
#
_entry.id   AF-A0AAV5HUJ6-F1
#
_cell.length_a   1.000
_cell.length_b   1.000
_cell.length_c   1.000
_cell.angle_alpha   90.00
_cell.angle_beta   90.00
_cell.angle_gamma   90.00
#
_symmetry.space_group_name_H-M   'P 1'
#
loop_
_entity.id
_entity.type
_entity.pdbx_description
1 polymer ?
#
loop_
_entity_poly.entity_id
_entity_poly.type
_entity_poly.pdbx_seq_one_letter_code
_entity_poly.pdbx_strand_id
1 'polypeptide(L)'
;MRDEASRVMVSAPLIAFVTTHILYLNFYALDYGLNMKVCVGMGVAQLLIWAVWVNVSSHPSRSKLWLFVVGRSLAMLLAVYNFPPYWGFVDAHALWNVANIPLTYLCWGFVREDAEFMTITLLKKVK
;
A
#
# COMPACT_ATOMS: atom_id res chain seq x y z
N MET A 1 -17.38 5.29 -21.02
CA MET A 1 -16.39 5.54 -22.09
C MET A 1 -15.16 6.33 -21.62
N ARG A 2 -15.20 7.65 -21.34
CA ARG A 2 -13.99 8.41 -20.93
C ARG A 2 -13.38 7.94 -19.60
N ASP A 3 -14.21 7.52 -18.65
CA ASP A 3 -13.79 7.04 -17.34
C ASP A 3 -13.23 5.60 -17.36
N GLU A 4 -13.74 4.76 -18.25
CA GLU A 4 -13.20 3.40 -18.44
C GLU A 4 -11.85 3.44 -19.15
N ALA A 5 -11.71 4.29 -20.16
CA ALA A 5 -10.44 4.49 -20.85
C ALA A 5 -9.35 5.01 -19.91
N SER A 6 -9.65 6.00 -19.06
CA SER A 6 -8.68 6.52 -18.09
C SER A 6 -8.26 5.44 -17.07
N ARG A 7 -9.21 4.62 -16.58
CA ARG A 7 -8.90 3.50 -15.68
C ARG A 7 -7.95 2.50 -16.32
N VAL A 8 -8.20 2.11 -17.57
CA VAL A 8 -7.35 1.17 -18.31
C VAL A 8 -5.97 1.75 -18.60
N MET A 9 -5.90 3.03 -18.98
CA MET A 9 -4.63 3.73 -19.23
C MET A 9 -3.74 3.79 -17.99
N VAL A 10 -4.31 3.79 -16.79
CA VAL A 10 -3.55 3.78 -15.53
C VAL A 10 -3.23 2.34 -15.09
N SER A 11 -4.19 1.41 -15.17
CA SER A 11 -3.99 0.06 -14.65
C SER A 11 -3.09 -0.81 -15.52
N ALA A 12 -3.18 -0.70 -16.85
CA ALA A 12 -2.43 -1.56 -17.76
C ALA A 12 -0.90 -1.40 -17.65
N PRO A 13 -0.34 -0.17 -17.60
CA PRO A 13 1.11 0.00 -17.42
C PRO A 13 1.62 -0.53 -16.08
N LEU A 14 0.84 -0.37 -15.00
CA LEU A 14 1.21 -0.87 -13.68
C LEU A 14 1.29 -2.40 -13.67
N ILE A 15 0.29 -3.06 -14.24
CA ILE A 15 0.26 -4.53 -14.36
C ILE A 15 1.42 -5.01 -15.24
N ALA A 16 1.66 -4.36 -16.38
CA ALA A 16 2.76 -4.69 -17.28
C ALA A 16 4.13 -4.55 -16.59
N PHE A 17 4.34 -3.47 -15.83
CA PHE A 17 5.57 -3.25 -15.07
C PHE A 17 5.80 -4.34 -14.02
N VAL A 18 4.81 -4.61 -13.17
CA VAL A 18 4.91 -5.64 -12.12
C VAL A 18 5.17 -7.02 -12.73
N THR A 19 4.45 -7.37 -13.79
CA THR A 19 4.61 -8.66 -14.48
C THR A 19 6.01 -8.80 -15.07
N THR A 20 6.50 -7.77 -15.76
CA THR A 20 7.85 -7.77 -16.35
C THR A 20 8.93 -7.88 -15.29
N HIS A 21 8.78 -7.18 -14.15
CA HIS A 21 9.73 -7.26 -13.05
C HIS A 21 9.78 -8.66 -12.41
N ILE A 22 8.62 -9.28 -12.18
CA ILE A 22 8.53 -10.66 -11.66
C ILE A 22 9.17 -11.65 -12.64
N LEU A 23 8.85 -11.54 -13.93
CA LEU A 23 9.40 -12.41 -14.96
C LEU A 23 10.92 -12.25 -15.09
N TYR A 24 11.44 -11.01 -15.03
CA TYR A 24 12.87 -10.74 -15.06
C TYR A 24 13.60 -11.42 -13.89
N LEU A 25 13.08 -11.29 -12.67
CA LEU A 25 13.69 -11.89 -11.48
C LEU A 25 13.63 -13.43 -11.50
N ASN A 26 12.57 -14.02 -12.06
CA ASN A 26 12.39 -15.48 -12.09
C ASN A 26 13.16 -16.15 -13.23
N PHE A 27 13.20 -15.55 -14.42
CA PHE A 27 13.72 -16.21 -15.64
C PHE A 27 15.13 -15.76 -16.05
N TYR A 28 15.57 -14.56 -15.66
CA TYR A 28 16.88 -14.05 -16.06
C TYR A 28 17.91 -14.10 -14.93
N ALA A 29 17.67 -13.34 -13.87
CA ALA A 29 18.60 -13.25 -12.75
C ALA A 29 17.83 -12.94 -11.46
N LEU A 30 17.99 -13.80 -10.46
CA LEU A 30 17.46 -13.60 -9.12
C LEU A 30 18.29 -12.55 -8.37
N ASP A 31 18.25 -11.30 -8.84
CA ASP A 31 18.94 -10.17 -8.22
C ASP A 31 18.11 -9.63 -7.05
N TYR A 32 18.47 -10.07 -5.85
CA TYR A 32 17.83 -9.62 -4.61
C TYR A 32 17.97 -8.10 -4.39
N GLY A 33 19.09 -7.51 -4.79
CA GLY A 33 19.33 -6.08 -4.63
C GLY A 33 18.41 -5.23 -5.51
N LEU A 34 18.19 -5.67 -6.75
CA LEU A 34 17.23 -5.03 -7.65
C LEU A 34 15.80 -5.18 -7.12
N ASN A 35 15.41 -6.39 -6.70
CA ASN A 35 14.09 -6.64 -6.10
C ASN A 35 13.83 -5.71 -4.91
N MET A 36 14.81 -5.59 -4.01
CA MET A 36 14.66 -4.73 -2.83
C MET A 36 14.47 -3.25 -3.21
N LYS A 37 15.23 -2.74 -4.20
CA LYS A 37 15.09 -1.36 -4.68
C LYS A 37 13.70 -1.10 -5.28
N VAL A 38 13.20 -2.02 -6.10
CA VAL A 38 11.88 -1.87 -6.73
C VAL A 38 10.77 -1.96 -5.69
N CYS A 39 10.82 -2.93 -4.77
CA CYS A 39 9.86 -3.04 -3.67
C CYS A 39 9.84 -1.79 -2.78
N VAL A 40 11.02 -1.24 -2.44
CA VAL A 40 11.12 0.00 -1.65
C VAL A 40 10.53 1.17 -2.44
N GLY A 41 10.87 1.32 -3.72
CA GLY A 41 10.34 2.38 -4.58
C GLY A 41 8.81 2.34 -4.67
N MET A 42 8.23 1.16 -4.88
CA MET A 42 6.78 0.97 -4.93
C MET A 42 6.11 1.31 -3.58
N GLY A 43 6.70 0.91 -2.45
CA GLY A 43 6.15 1.23 -1.14
C GLY A 43 6.20 2.72 -0.83
N VAL A 44 7.28 3.42 -1.18
CA VAL A 44 7.36 4.90 -1.05
C VAL A 44 6.31 5.57 -1.92
N ALA A 45 6.17 5.17 -3.17
CA ALA A 45 5.13 5.72 -4.06
C ALA A 45 3.73 5.52 -3.47
N GLN A 46 3.44 4.33 -2.93
CA GLN A 46 2.16 4.05 -2.28
C GLN A 46 1.92 4.92 -1.05
N LEU A 47 2.93 5.14 -0.20
CA LEU A 47 2.84 6.03 0.97
C LEU A 47 2.54 7.48 0.55
N LEU A 48 3.22 7.98 -0.49
CA LEU A 48 2.99 9.33 -1.00
C LEU A 48 1.58 9.49 -1.55
N ILE A 49 1.08 8.53 -2.33
CA ILE A 49 -0.28 8.54 -2.86
C ILE A 49 -1.31 8.61 -1.72
N TRP A 50 -1.16 7.78 -0.68
CA TRP A 50 -2.04 7.82 0.47
C TRP A 50 -1.93 9.13 1.25
N ALA A 51 -0.73 9.65 1.48
CA ALA A 51 -0.53 10.92 2.18
C ALA A 51 -1.20 12.10 1.44
N VAL A 52 -1.00 12.17 0.12
CA VAL A 52 -1.65 13.19 -0.73
C VAL A 52 -3.16 13.05 -0.69
N TRP A 53 -3.67 11.82 -0.81
CA TRP A 53 -5.11 11.56 -0.75
C TRP A 53 -5.73 11.99 0.58
N VAL A 54 -5.11 11.64 1.71
CA VAL A 54 -5.59 12.02 3.04
C VAL A 54 -5.60 13.53 3.24
N ASN A 55 -4.59 14.22 2.72
CA ASN A 55 -4.48 15.67 2.82
C ASN A 55 -5.55 16.39 1.98
N VAL A 56 -5.85 15.88 0.79
CA VAL A 56 -6.83 16.48 -0.13
C VAL A 56 -8.27 16.08 0.19
N SER A 57 -8.50 14.82 0.56
CA SER A 57 -9.85 14.25 0.71
C SER A 57 -10.45 14.59 2.07
N SER A 58 -11.60 15.28 2.12
CA SER A 58 -12.35 15.60 3.36
C SER A 58 -13.14 14.42 3.95
N HIS A 59 -12.60 13.22 3.83
CA HIS A 59 -13.27 12.00 4.29
C HIS A 59 -13.38 11.99 5.83
N PRO A 60 -14.53 11.59 6.41
CA PRO A 60 -14.73 11.55 7.87
C PRO A 60 -13.76 10.60 8.58
N SER A 61 -13.17 9.63 7.87
CA SER A 61 -12.22 8.64 8.41
C SER A 61 -10.73 9.03 8.28
N ARG A 62 -10.42 10.33 8.11
CA ARG A 62 -9.04 10.86 7.97
C ARG A 62 -8.07 10.37 9.06
N SER A 63 -8.50 10.27 10.31
CA SER A 63 -7.62 9.86 11.41
C SER A 63 -7.19 8.39 11.32
N LYS A 64 -8.07 7.49 10.86
CA LYS A 64 -7.72 6.07 10.63
C LYS A 64 -6.78 5.92 9.44
N LEU A 65 -6.97 6.74 8.41
CA LEU A 65 -6.05 6.80 7.27
C LEU A 65 -4.67 7.35 7.66
N TRP A 66 -4.59 8.39 8.49
CA TRP A 66 -3.31 8.88 9.01
C TRP A 66 -2.60 7.82 9.85
N LEU A 67 -3.32 7.10 10.72
CA LEU A 67 -2.77 5.95 11.45
C LEU A 67 -2.27 4.85 10.51
N PHE A 68 -2.98 4.60 9.41
CA PHE A 68 -2.53 3.65 8.39
C PHE A 68 -1.27 4.14 7.66
N VAL A 69 -1.19 5.42 7.26
CA VAL A 69 0.01 5.98 6.60
C VAL A 69 1.22 5.95 7.53
N VAL A 70 1.05 6.35 8.80
CA VAL A 70 2.12 6.31 9.80
C VAL A 70 2.54 4.87 10.09
N GLY A 71 1.59 3.97 10.32
CA GLY A 71 1.88 2.56 10.59
C GLY A 71 2.58 1.87 9.42
N ARG A 72 2.17 2.17 8.18
CA ARG A 72 2.80 1.65 6.97
C ARG A 72 4.18 2.24 6.72
N SER A 73 4.40 3.51 7.08
CA SER A 73 5.73 4.15 7.03
C SER A 73 6.68 3.56 8.07
N LEU A 74 6.18 3.30 9.28
CA LEU A 74 6.95 2.66 10.34
C LEU A 74 7.32 1.23 9.93
N ALA A 75 6.38 0.46 9.40
CA ALA A 75 6.69 -0.83 8.81
C ALA A 75 7.80 -0.69 7.76
N MET A 76 7.66 0.22 6.78
CA MET A 76 8.67 0.49 5.74
C MET A 76 10.09 0.68 6.31
N LEU A 77 10.22 1.45 7.39
CA LEU A 77 11.50 1.68 8.06
C LEU A 77 12.05 0.40 8.70
N LEU A 78 11.19 -0.43 9.30
CA LEU A 78 11.58 -1.74 9.83
C LEU A 78 12.06 -2.70 8.74
N ALA A 79 11.47 -2.68 7.53
CA ALA A 79 11.95 -3.52 6.42
C ALA A 79 13.36 -3.13 5.95
N VAL A 80 13.70 -1.83 5.99
CA VAL A 80 15.01 -1.33 5.57
C VAL A 80 16.06 -1.52 6.68
N TYR A 81 15.65 -1.45 7.94
CA TYR A 81 16.52 -1.63 9.09
C TYR A 81 16.78 -3.12 9.33
N ASN A 82 17.72 -3.70 8.56
CA ASN A 82 18.10 -5.11 8.61
C ASN A 82 18.96 -5.41 9.85
N PHE A 83 18.35 -5.38 11.05
CA PHE A 83 19.07 -5.68 12.30
C PHE A 83 19.19 -7.21 12.52
N PRO A 84 20.35 -7.70 13.01
CA PRO A 84 20.52 -9.12 13.32
C PRO A 84 19.54 -9.56 14.42
N PRO A 85 19.02 -10.79 14.38
CA PRO A 85 17.95 -11.25 15.26
C PRO A 85 18.32 -11.07 16.74
N TYR A 86 17.51 -10.33 17.48
CA TYR A 86 17.65 -10.20 18.91
C TYR A 86 17.21 -11.53 19.55
N TRP A 87 18.12 -12.14 20.32
CA TRP A 87 17.93 -13.45 20.97
C TRP A 87 17.64 -14.64 20.04
N GLY A 88 17.85 -14.50 18.73
CA GLY A 88 17.59 -15.57 17.76
C GLY A 88 16.12 -15.75 17.36
N PHE A 89 15.19 -14.95 17.90
CA PHE A 89 13.74 -15.07 17.62
C PHE A 89 13.11 -13.83 17.00
N VAL A 90 13.59 -12.63 17.32
CA VAL A 90 12.99 -11.37 16.86
C VAL A 90 13.93 -10.69 15.90
N ASP A 91 13.66 -10.78 14.61
CA ASP A 91 14.35 -10.01 13.56
C ASP A 91 13.44 -8.90 13.00
N ALA A 92 14.02 -8.10 12.12
CA ALA A 92 13.31 -7.02 11.43
C ALA A 92 12.08 -7.54 10.65
N HIS A 93 12.16 -8.76 10.12
CA HIS A 93 11.07 -9.39 9.38
C HIS A 93 9.92 -9.86 10.29
N ALA A 94 10.20 -10.39 11.47
CA ALA A 94 9.19 -10.77 12.45
C ALA A 94 8.40 -9.54 12.92
N LEU A 95 9.10 -8.44 13.26
CA LEU A 95 8.44 -7.19 13.63
C LEU A 95 7.66 -6.58 12.47
N TRP A 96 8.19 -6.64 11.25
CA TRP A 96 7.47 -6.25 10.05
C TRP A 96 6.14 -7.02 9.92
N ASN A 97 6.18 -8.34 10.03
CA ASN A 97 5.00 -9.19 9.91
C ASN A 97 3.96 -8.85 10.98
N VAL A 98 4.39 -8.71 12.24
CA VAL A 98 3.50 -8.34 13.35
C VAL A 98 2.87 -6.97 13.14
N ALA A 99 3.63 -5.97 12.67
CA ALA A 99 3.12 -4.63 12.40
C ALA A 99 2.05 -4.63 11.28
N ASN A 100 2.16 -5.53 10.30
CA ASN A 100 1.18 -5.62 9.21
C ASN A 100 -0.18 -6.19 9.62
N ILE A 101 -0.26 -6.96 10.71
CA ILE A 101 -1.53 -7.56 11.20
C ILE A 101 -2.55 -6.48 11.60
N PRO A 102 -2.28 -5.58 12.57
CA PRO A 102 -3.23 -4.54 12.94
C PRO A 102 -3.41 -3.51 11.81
N LEU A 103 -2.38 -3.29 10.98
CA LEU A 103 -2.45 -2.40 9.84
C LEU A 103 -3.46 -2.88 8.78
N THR A 104 -3.51 -4.20 8.54
CA THR A 104 -4.51 -4.83 7.66
C THR A 104 -5.92 -4.64 8.20
N TYR A 105 -6.11 -4.79 9.51
CA TYR A 105 -7.41 -4.56 10.14
C TYR A 105 -7.88 -3.11 9.98
N LEU A 106 -6.98 -2.13 10.19
CA LEU A 106 -7.27 -0.72 9.95
C LEU A 106 -7.64 -0.43 8.50
N CYS A 107 -6.92 -1.03 7.54
CA CYS A 107 -7.19 -0.91 6.11
C CYS A 107 -8.61 -1.42 5.77
N TRP A 108 -8.96 -2.61 6.25
CA TRP A 108 -10.28 -3.19 6.01
C TRP A 108 -11.41 -2.38 6.66
N GLY A 109 -11.17 -1.85 7.86
CA GLY A 109 -12.11 -0.93 8.51
C GLY A 109 -12.35 0.33 7.67
N PHE A 110 -11.29 0.92 7.12
CA PHE A 110 -11.39 2.05 6.21
C PHE A 110 -12.16 1.71 4.92
N VAL A 111 -11.84 0.59 4.27
CA VAL A 111 -12.51 0.16 3.02
C VAL A 111 -14.02 0.00 3.23
N ARG A 112 -14.43 -0.57 4.37
CA ARG A 112 -15.85 -0.69 4.72
C ARG A 112 -16.51 0.68 4.87
N GLU A 113 -15.88 1.60 5.61
CA GLU A 113 -16.40 2.96 5.83
C GLU A 113 -16.48 3.78 4.54
N ASP A 114 -15.50 3.63 3.64
CA ASP A 114 -15.48 4.29 2.33
C ASP A 114 -16.61 3.76 1.43
N ALA A 115 -16.85 2.45 1.44
CA ALA A 115 -17.96 1.84 0.71
C ALA A 115 -19.32 2.34 1.22
N GLU A 116 -19.54 2.37 2.54
CA GLU A 116 -20.75 2.91 3.16
C GLU A 116 -20.96 4.39 2.80
N PHE A 117 -19.91 5.20 2.87
CA PHE A 117 -19.94 6.62 2.51
C PHE A 117 -20.34 6.83 1.04
N MET A 118 -19.76 6.06 0.12
CA MET A 118 -20.08 6.11 -1.30
C MET A 118 -21.54 5.74 -1.55
N THR A 119 -22.04 4.66 -0.93
CA THR A 119 -23.44 4.23 -1.09
C THR A 119 -24.41 5.29 -0.59
N ILE A 120 -24.18 5.88 0.58
CA ILE A 120 -25.04 6.96 1.13
C ILE A 120 -25.04 8.18 0.21
N THR A 121 -23.87 8.55 -0.32
CA THR A 121 -23.73 9.71 -1.23
C THR A 121 -24.49 9.50 -2.53
N LEU A 122 -24.43 8.28 -3.10
CA LEU A 122 -25.18 7.92 -4.30
C LEU A 122 -26.70 7.94 -4.05
N LEU A 123 -27.16 7.37 -2.94
CA LEU A 123 -28.58 7.37 -2.57
C LEU A 123 -29.15 8.78 -2.40
N LYS A 124 -28.39 9.68 -1.75
CA LYS A 124 -28.77 11.09 -1.60
C LYS A 124 -28.84 11.86 -2.92
N LYS A 125 -28.11 11.43 -3.95
CA LYS A 125 -28.07 12.08 -5.26
C LYS A 125 -29.21 11.63 -6.18
N VAL A 126 -29.77 10.44 -5.93
CA VAL A 126 -30.90 9.88 -6.68
C VAL A 126 -32.26 10.40 -6.15
N LYS A 127 -32.31 10.83 -4.89
CA LYS A 127 -33.48 11.44 -4.25
C LYS A 127 -33.52 12.95 -4.50
#